data_AF-D0LGT7-F1
#
_entry.id   AF-D0LGT7-F1
#
_cell.length_a   1.000
_cell.length_b   1.000
_cell.length_c   1.000
_cell.angle_alpha   90.00
_cell.angle_beta   90.00
_cell.angle_gamma   90.00
#
_symmetry.space_group_name_H-M   'P 1'
#
loop_
_entity.id
_entity.type
_entity.pdbx_description
1 polymer ?
#
loop_
_entity_poly.entity_id
_entity_poly.type
_entity_poly.pdbx_seq_one_letter_code
_entity_poly.pdbx_strand_id
1 'polypeptide(L)'
;MLDDSEKAALHAADHLPNEGATWSQTRHAFEAITSRPDASDTLRSAAAVLLLIAATDRYELGDDEIQAVLVQLDDDLRLLSKVARSASLISACEYRPALAKDWLPEAQKDLAKLDQEDAEVKVWTKRVQRALLRVADEYGAS
;
A
#
# COMPACT_ATOMS: atom_id res chain seq x y z
N MET A 1 7.27 -10.96 10.12
CA MET A 1 6.07 -11.81 10.32
C MET A 1 5.30 -11.21 11.48
N LEU A 2 4.01 -10.95 11.31
CA LEU A 2 3.21 -10.27 12.33
C LEU A 2 3.04 -11.13 13.57
N ASP A 3 3.05 -10.51 14.75
CA ASP A 3 2.63 -11.17 15.99
C ASP A 3 1.09 -11.27 16.09
N ASP A 4 0.60 -11.98 17.10
CA ASP A 4 -0.84 -12.24 17.23
C ASP A 4 -1.65 -11.00 17.64
N SER A 5 -1.03 -10.03 18.31
CA SER A 5 -1.66 -8.74 18.62
C SER A 5 -1.78 -7.88 17.36
N GLU A 6 -0.72 -7.81 16.55
CA GLU A 6 -0.69 -7.13 15.27
C GLU A 6 -1.72 -7.71 14.29
N LYS A 7 -1.82 -9.04 14.20
CA LYS A 7 -2.85 -9.71 13.39
C LYS A 7 -4.26 -9.37 13.86
N ALA A 8 -4.50 -9.40 15.17
CA ALA A 8 -5.82 -9.10 15.73
C ALA A 8 -6.23 -7.64 15.43
N ALA A 9 -5.29 -6.70 15.55
CA ALA A 9 -5.54 -5.29 15.23
C ALA A 9 -5.89 -5.08 13.75
N LEU A 10 -5.12 -5.66 12.83
CA LEU A 10 -5.42 -5.59 11.40
C LEU A 10 -6.75 -6.25 11.06
N HIS A 11 -7.02 -7.43 11.63
CA HIS A 11 -8.26 -8.15 11.39
C HIS A 11 -9.47 -7.34 11.86
N ALA A 12 -9.39 -6.69 13.02
CA ALA A 12 -10.45 -5.82 13.51
C ALA A 12 -10.68 -4.62 12.57
N ALA A 13 -9.61 -3.94 12.15
CA ALA A 13 -9.74 -2.80 11.22
C ALA A 13 -10.30 -3.21 9.85
N ASP A 14 -9.91 -4.38 9.34
CA ASP A 14 -10.41 -4.92 8.07
C ASP A 14 -11.91 -5.26 8.11
N HIS A 15 -12.48 -5.57 9.28
CA HIS A 15 -13.90 -5.90 9.42
C HIS A 15 -14.81 -4.67 9.60
N LEU A 16 -14.26 -3.51 9.96
CA LEU A 16 -15.04 -2.27 10.18
C LEU A 16 -16.01 -1.92 9.04
N PRO A 17 -15.65 -2.03 7.75
CA PRO A 17 -16.60 -1.76 6.67
C PRO A 17 -17.83 -2.66 6.71
N ASN A 18 -17.66 -3.94 7.05
CA ASN A 18 -18.77 -4.90 7.14
C ASN A 18 -19.70 -4.64 8.33
N GLU A 19 -19.20 -3.91 9.34
CA GLU A 19 -19.96 -3.47 10.51
C GLU A 19 -20.66 -2.11 10.26
N GLY A 20 -20.59 -1.57 9.05
CA GLY A 20 -21.21 -0.30 8.68
C GLY A 20 -20.39 0.93 9.04
N ALA A 21 -19.09 0.76 9.36
CA ALA A 21 -18.21 1.90 9.57
C ALA A 21 -18.05 2.72 8.28
N THR A 22 -18.03 4.04 8.42
CA THR A 22 -17.75 4.98 7.33
C THR A 22 -16.29 4.91 6.89
N TRP A 23 -16.00 5.39 5.69
CA TRP A 23 -14.63 5.53 5.18
C TRP A 23 -13.71 6.22 6.19
N SER A 24 -14.13 7.35 6.76
CA SER A 24 -13.34 8.10 7.73
C SER A 24 -13.00 7.28 8.99
N GLN A 25 -13.91 6.42 9.45
CA GLN A 25 -13.68 5.57 10.63
C GLN A 25 -12.69 4.45 10.32
N THR A 26 -12.85 3.79 9.18
CA THR A 26 -11.93 2.73 8.73
C THR A 26 -10.53 3.29 8.47
N ARG A 27 -10.45 4.45 7.81
CA ARG A 27 -9.20 5.18 7.61
C ARG A 27 -8.50 5.49 8.93
N HIS A 28 -9.23 6.07 9.88
CA HIS A 28 -8.68 6.40 11.19
C HIS A 28 -8.18 5.15 11.94
N ALA A 29 -8.85 4.01 11.80
CA ALA A 29 -8.41 2.76 12.41
C ALA A 29 -7.07 2.26 11.85
N PHE A 30 -6.87 2.31 10.53
CA PHE A 30 -5.58 1.94 9.92
C PHE A 30 -4.48 2.93 10.29
N GLU A 31 -4.74 4.24 10.28
CA GLU A 31 -3.79 5.27 10.71
C GLU A 31 -3.41 5.12 12.20
N ALA A 32 -4.38 4.73 13.05
CA ALA A 32 -4.12 4.46 14.46
C ALA A 32 -3.19 3.25 14.65
N ILE A 33 -3.31 2.22 13.80
CA ILE A 33 -2.42 1.04 13.82
C ILE A 33 -1.01 1.44 13.38
N THR A 34 -0.88 2.20 12.29
CA THR A 34 0.44 2.56 11.74
C THR A 34 1.17 3.62 12.55
N SER A 35 0.46 4.48 13.27
CA SER A 35 1.05 5.52 14.11
C SER A 35 1.60 5.01 15.44
N ARG A 36 1.38 3.73 15.81
CA ARG A 36 1.91 3.19 17.06
C ARG A 36 3.44 3.22 17.06
N PRO A 37 4.10 3.63 18.17
CA PRO A 37 5.56 3.66 18.25
C PRO A 37 6.22 2.28 18.06
N ASP A 38 5.52 1.22 18.46
CA ASP A 38 5.96 -0.17 18.37
C ASP A 38 5.55 -0.87 17.06
N ALA A 39 4.82 -0.19 16.17
CA ALA A 39 4.37 -0.79 14.92
C ALA A 39 5.56 -1.18 14.04
N SER A 40 5.69 -2.48 13.76
CA SER A 40 6.69 -3.01 12.85
C SER A 40 6.47 -2.52 11.42
N ASP A 41 7.54 -2.51 10.62
CA ASP A 41 7.44 -2.21 9.18
C ASP A 41 6.48 -3.15 8.44
N THR A 42 6.41 -4.41 8.87
CA THR A 42 5.47 -5.38 8.30
C THR A 42 4.03 -4.98 8.61
N LEU A 43 3.74 -4.54 9.84
CA LEU A 43 2.41 -4.06 10.22
C LEU A 43 2.03 -2.80 9.47
N ARG A 44 2.93 -1.82 9.39
CA ARG A 44 2.72 -0.57 8.67
C ARG A 44 2.46 -0.82 7.18
N SER A 45 3.26 -1.69 6.57
CA SER A 45 3.09 -2.15 5.18
C SER A 45 1.74 -2.83 4.95
N ALA A 46 1.30 -3.70 5.86
CA ALA A 46 0.03 -4.41 5.75
C ALA A 46 -1.19 -3.48 5.90
N ALA A 47 -1.15 -2.57 6.88
CA ALA A 47 -2.21 -1.58 7.08
C ALA A 47 -2.34 -0.62 5.89
N ALA A 48 -1.21 -0.17 5.32
CA ALA A 48 -1.16 0.65 4.12
C ALA A 48 -1.85 -0.03 2.92
N VAL A 49 -1.61 -1.33 2.72
CA VAL A 49 -2.26 -2.13 1.65
C VAL A 49 -3.76 -2.30 1.90
N LEU A 50 -4.16 -2.62 3.13
CA LEU A 50 -5.58 -2.78 3.47
C LEU A 50 -6.36 -1.47 3.37
N LEU A 51 -5.74 -0.34 3.73
CA LEU A 51 -6.31 0.99 3.56
C LEU A 51 -6.57 1.29 2.07
N LEU A 52 -5.61 0.95 1.20
CA LEU A 52 -5.78 1.10 -0.25
C LEU A 52 -6.93 0.23 -0.78
N ILE A 53 -7.02 -1.03 -0.34
CA ILE A 53 -8.13 -1.92 -0.72
C ILE A 53 -9.47 -1.34 -0.23
N ALA A 54 -9.54 -0.91 1.04
CA ALA A 54 -10.76 -0.34 1.60
C ALA A 54 -11.22 0.90 0.83
N ALA A 55 -10.31 1.83 0.55
CA ALA A 55 -10.60 3.07 -0.18
C ALA A 55 -11.18 2.83 -1.58
N THR A 56 -10.79 1.72 -2.20
CA THR A 56 -10.98 1.54 -3.63
C THR A 56 -12.03 0.48 -3.98
N ASP A 57 -12.19 -0.56 -3.15
CA ASP A 57 -13.12 -1.67 -3.39
C ASP A 57 -14.35 -1.67 -2.47
N ARG A 58 -14.24 -1.07 -1.27
CA ARG A 58 -15.29 -1.20 -0.22
C ARG A 58 -16.05 0.09 0.03
N TYR A 59 -15.44 1.23 -0.27
CA TYR A 59 -16.07 2.53 -0.17
C TYR A 59 -16.26 3.10 -1.57
N GLU A 60 -17.46 3.59 -1.88
CA GLU A 60 -17.78 4.32 -3.12
C GLU A 60 -17.14 5.71 -3.06
N LEU A 61 -15.80 5.77 -3.08
CA LEU A 61 -15.04 7.01 -3.13
C LEU A 61 -14.95 7.52 -4.57
N GLY A 62 -14.97 8.84 -4.73
CA GLY A 62 -14.66 9.49 -6.01
C GLY A 62 -13.16 9.44 -6.34
N ASP A 63 -12.82 9.66 -7.60
CA ASP A 63 -11.42 9.62 -8.09
C ASP A 63 -10.50 10.58 -7.33
N ASP A 64 -10.98 11.78 -6.99
CA ASP A 64 -10.21 12.78 -6.22
C ASP A 64 -9.89 12.29 -4.79
N GLU A 65 -10.82 11.57 -4.17
CA GLU A 65 -10.64 11.01 -2.83
C GLU A 65 -9.67 9.84 -2.86
N ILE A 66 -9.77 8.99 -3.88
CA ILE A 66 -8.80 7.91 -4.12
C ILE A 66 -7.40 8.50 -4.34
N GLN A 67 -7.28 9.57 -5.12
CA GLN A 67 -5.99 10.23 -5.35
C GLN A 67 -5.39 10.79 -4.05
N ALA A 68 -6.20 11.37 -3.16
CA ALA A 68 -5.74 11.82 -1.85
C ALA A 68 -5.23 10.67 -0.98
N VAL A 69 -5.88 9.49 -1.04
CA VAL A 69 -5.40 8.27 -0.36
C VAL A 69 -4.05 7.83 -0.90
N LEU A 70 -3.85 7.86 -2.22
CA LEU A 70 -2.58 7.46 -2.83
C LEU A 70 -1.41 8.38 -2.47
N VAL A 71 -1.65 9.68 -2.41
CA VAL A 71 -0.62 10.65 -2.00
C VAL A 71 -0.20 10.37 -0.55
N GLN A 72 -1.17 10.20 0.34
CA GLN A 72 -0.90 9.86 1.74
C GLN A 72 -0.18 8.52 1.87
N LEU A 73 -0.61 7.53 1.09
CA LEU A 73 0.01 6.21 1.03
C LEU A 73 1.47 6.32 0.59
N ASP A 74 1.80 7.11 -0.43
CA ASP A 74 3.19 7.32 -0.85
C ASP A 74 4.05 7.93 0.27
N ASP A 75 3.51 8.90 1.00
CA ASP A 75 4.19 9.49 2.16
C ASP A 75 4.42 8.46 3.28
N ASP A 76 3.42 7.65 3.62
CA ASP A 76 3.57 6.58 4.61
C ASP A 76 4.56 5.50 4.14
N LEU A 77 4.54 5.18 2.84
CA LEU A 77 5.46 4.25 2.22
C LEU A 77 6.92 4.74 2.28
N ARG A 78 7.16 6.06 2.23
CA ARG A 78 8.50 6.64 2.41
C ARG A 78 9.05 6.45 3.82
N LEU A 79 8.20 6.21 4.82
CA LEU A 79 8.60 5.96 6.20
C LEU A 79 8.98 4.50 6.47
N LEU A 80 8.70 3.58 5.55
CA LEU A 80 9.01 2.15 5.68
C LEU A 80 10.46 1.84 5.29
N SER A 81 11.02 0.74 5.81
CA SER A 81 12.22 0.16 5.20
C SER A 81 11.98 -0.18 3.72
N LYS A 82 13.07 -0.19 2.96
CA LYS A 82 13.06 -0.39 1.50
C LYS A 82 12.36 -1.69 1.08
N VAL A 83 12.50 -2.76 1.87
CA VAL A 83 11.86 -4.06 1.63
C VAL A 83 10.36 -3.98 1.84
N ALA A 84 9.92 -3.41 2.97
CA ALA A 84 8.50 -3.25 3.29
C ALA A 84 7.80 -2.30 2.28
N ARG A 85 8.46 -1.22 1.88
CA ARG A 85 7.99 -0.32 0.82
C ARG A 85 7.76 -1.09 -0.49
N SER A 86 8.71 -1.92 -0.89
CA SER A 86 8.61 -2.69 -2.14
C SER A 86 7.49 -3.73 -2.11
N ALA A 87 7.25 -4.37 -0.96
CA ALA A 87 6.16 -5.33 -0.80
C ALA A 87 4.78 -4.64 -0.95
N SER A 88 4.59 -3.47 -0.32
CA SER A 88 3.34 -2.70 -0.45
C SER A 88 3.07 -2.22 -1.88
N LEU A 89 4.10 -1.79 -2.63
CA LEU A 89 3.93 -1.39 -4.03
C LEU A 89 3.53 -2.55 -4.94
N ILE A 90 3.99 -3.78 -4.65
CA ILE A 90 3.55 -4.98 -5.38
C ILE A 90 2.07 -5.24 -5.12
N SER A 91 1.63 -5.19 -3.87
CA SER A 91 0.22 -5.38 -3.54
C SER A 91 -0.66 -4.31 -4.21
N ALA A 92 -0.22 -3.05 -4.26
CA ALA A 92 -0.95 -2.01 -5.00
C ALA A 92 -1.11 -2.34 -6.49
N CYS A 93 -0.10 -2.93 -7.14
CA CYS A 93 -0.20 -3.41 -8.53
C CYS A 93 -1.22 -4.54 -8.68
N GLU A 94 -1.28 -5.47 -7.72
CA GLU A 94 -2.13 -6.66 -7.78
C GLU A 94 -3.61 -6.33 -7.55
N TYR A 95 -3.90 -5.45 -6.59
CA TYR A 95 -5.28 -5.11 -6.25
C TYR A 95 -5.86 -4.00 -7.12
N ARG A 96 -5.05 -3.02 -7.57
CA ARG A 96 -5.55 -1.84 -8.31
C ARG A 96 -4.65 -1.48 -9.49
N PRO A 97 -4.59 -2.32 -10.54
CA PRO A 97 -3.70 -2.14 -11.68
C PRO A 97 -3.89 -0.80 -12.42
N ALA A 98 -5.12 -0.36 -12.69
CA ALA A 98 -5.35 0.92 -13.38
C ALA A 98 -4.74 2.12 -12.64
N LEU A 99 -4.87 2.13 -11.31
CA LEU A 99 -4.38 3.19 -10.42
C LEU A 99 -2.85 3.12 -10.26
N ALA A 100 -2.34 1.89 -10.16
CA ALA A 100 -0.93 1.56 -10.09
C ALA A 100 -0.14 2.10 -11.29
N LYS A 101 -0.73 2.11 -12.49
CA LYS A 101 -0.10 2.59 -13.72
C LYS A 101 0.38 4.04 -13.62
N ASP A 102 -0.44 4.92 -13.07
CA ASP A 102 -0.18 6.37 -13.09
C ASP A 102 0.58 6.85 -11.86
N TRP A 103 0.36 6.22 -10.70
CA TRP A 103 0.94 6.64 -9.43
C TRP A 103 2.30 5.99 -9.11
N LEU A 104 2.45 4.68 -9.35
CA LEU A 104 3.64 3.93 -8.93
C LEU A 104 4.95 4.28 -9.65
N PRO A 105 4.99 4.82 -10.89
CA PRO A 105 6.24 5.25 -11.50
C PRO A 105 7.00 6.28 -10.66
N GLU A 106 6.30 7.17 -9.95
CA GLU A 106 6.95 8.16 -9.07
C GLU A 106 7.46 7.51 -7.78
N ALA A 107 6.64 6.68 -7.14
CA ALA A 107 7.04 5.89 -5.96
C ALA A 107 8.23 4.95 -6.25
N GLN A 108 8.36 4.46 -7.49
CA GLN A 108 9.51 3.66 -7.94
C GLN A 108 10.81 4.45 -8.09
N LYS A 109 10.76 5.71 -8.53
CA LYS A 109 11.97 6.54 -8.67
C LYS A 109 12.68 6.70 -7.33
N ASP A 110 11.92 6.81 -6.25
CA ASP A 110 12.46 6.90 -4.90
C ASP A 110 13.18 5.61 -4.49
N LEU A 111 12.59 4.44 -4.76
CA LEU A 111 13.22 3.14 -4.48
C LEU A 111 14.51 2.92 -5.29
N ALA A 112 14.50 3.27 -6.58
CA ALA A 112 15.66 3.12 -7.46
C ALA A 112 16.84 4.01 -7.04
N LYS A 113 16.55 5.16 -6.39
CA LYS A 113 17.55 6.06 -5.82
C LYS A 113 18.05 5.63 -4.44
N LEU A 114 17.25 4.87 -3.69
CA LEU A 114 17.52 4.58 -2.28
C LEU A 114 18.57 3.49 -2.04
N ASP A 115 18.83 2.55 -2.96
CA ASP A 115 20.00 1.67 -2.80
C ASP A 115 20.43 0.94 -4.08
N GLN A 116 21.57 1.33 -4.64
CA GLN A 116 22.21 0.58 -5.73
C GLN A 116 23.09 -0.56 -5.21
N GLU A 117 23.21 -0.79 -3.89
CA GLU A 117 24.15 -1.78 -3.33
C GLU A 117 23.46 -2.96 -2.61
N ASP A 118 22.25 -2.78 -2.08
CA ASP A 118 21.52 -3.85 -1.37
C ASP A 118 20.90 -4.89 -2.33
N ALA A 119 21.32 -6.16 -2.18
CA ALA A 119 20.90 -7.28 -3.02
C ALA A 119 19.43 -7.66 -2.85
N GLU A 120 18.89 -7.54 -1.64
CA GLU A 120 17.49 -7.85 -1.34
C GLU A 120 16.57 -6.78 -1.93
N VAL A 121 16.93 -5.50 -1.78
CA VAL A 121 16.20 -4.37 -2.38
C VAL A 121 16.18 -4.45 -3.91
N LYS A 122 17.26 -4.92 -4.55
CA LYS A 122 17.30 -5.16 -6.00
C LYS A 122 16.32 -6.24 -6.44
N VAL A 123 16.19 -7.34 -5.70
CA VAL A 123 15.23 -8.41 -5.99
C VAL A 123 13.81 -7.89 -5.91
N TRP A 124 13.50 -7.13 -4.86
CA TRP A 124 12.19 -6.54 -4.66
C TRP A 124 11.84 -5.47 -5.68
N THR A 125 12.78 -4.57 -6.02
CA THR A 125 12.59 -3.56 -7.07
C THR A 125 12.26 -4.21 -8.43
N LYS A 126 12.97 -5.29 -8.79
CA LYS A 126 12.65 -6.06 -10.01
C LYS A 126 11.26 -6.67 -9.98
N ARG A 127 10.77 -7.11 -8.82
CA ARG A 127 9.41 -7.64 -8.67
C ARG A 127 8.36 -6.54 -8.87
N VAL A 128 8.56 -5.36 -8.28
CA VAL A 128 7.68 -4.20 -8.51
C VAL A 128 7.66 -3.83 -9.99
N GLN A 129 8.82 -3.75 -10.66
CA GLN A 129 8.89 -3.45 -12.10
C GLN A 129 8.13 -4.45 -12.97
N ARG A 130 8.23 -5.75 -12.67
CA ARG A 130 7.45 -6.78 -13.37
C ARG A 130 5.94 -6.64 -13.12
N ALA A 131 5.54 -6.26 -11.91
CA ALA A 131 4.14 -6.01 -11.60
C ALA A 131 3.62 -4.80 -12.40
N LEU A 132 4.36 -3.69 -12.47
CA LEU A 132 4.01 -2.55 -13.30
C LEU A 132 3.95 -2.85 -14.79
N LEU A 133 4.90 -3.63 -15.31
CA LEU A 133 4.87 -4.01 -16.72
C LEU A 133 3.61 -4.83 -17.05
N ARG A 134 3.24 -5.79 -16.18
CA ARG A 134 1.99 -6.54 -16.34
C ARG A 134 0.76 -5.64 -16.32
N VAL A 135 0.72 -4.70 -15.38
CA VAL A 135 -0.33 -3.67 -15.29
C VAL A 135 -0.40 -2.83 -16.58
N ALA A 136 0.76 -2.39 -17.09
CA ALA A 136 0.83 -1.59 -18.30
C ALA A 136 0.43 -2.39 -19.56
N ASP A 137 0.73 -3.67 -19.63
CA ASP A 137 0.34 -4.55 -20.74
C ASP A 137 -1.17 -4.86 -20.72
N GLU A 138 -1.76 -5.11 -19.54
CA GLU A 138 -3.18 -5.42 -19.37
C GLU A 138 -4.09 -4.18 -19.55
N TYR A 139 -3.63 -3.00 -19.15
CA TYR A 139 -4.42 -1.75 -19.13
C TYR A 139 -3.83 -0.63 -20.00
N GLY A 140 -2.87 -0.95 -20.88
CA GLY A 140 -2.23 -0.02 -21.83
C GLY A 140 -2.55 -0.31 -23.30
N ALA A 141 -3.27 -1.39 -23.59
CA ALA A 141 -3.86 -1.60 -24.91
C ALA A 141 -5.14 -0.73 -25.02
N SER A 142 -4.97 0.54 -25.38
CA SER A 142 -6.02 1.40 -25.91
C SER A 142 -5.66 1.80 -27.33
#